data_AF-A0A6B8RKE4-F1
#
_entry.id   AF-A0A6B8RKE4-F1
#
_cell.length_a   1.000
_cell.length_b   1.000
_cell.length_c   1.000
_cell.angle_alpha   90.00
_cell.angle_beta   90.00
_cell.angle_gamma   90.00
#
_symmetry.space_group_name_H-M   'P 1'
#
loop_
_entity.id
_entity.type
_entity.pdbx_description
1 polymer ?
#
loop_
_entity_poly.entity_id
_entity_poly.type
_entity_poly.pdbx_seq_one_letter_code
_entity_poly.pdbx_strand_id
1 'polypeptide(L)'
;MANVDARLAIFTGSDFNGRRVQFRRGGVAIRDMEAIRFNNDLSSFRLENVSDSSRITLILFASPEFRGKFLVFRGSQNVGNLGNRDFNNDTSSLILVGRRLTDNQIDQIRRTGTPPNDVVVIRR
;
A
#
# COMPACT_ATOMS: atom_id res chain seq x y z
N MET A 1 -18.18 -0.84 7.88
CA MET A 1 -17.51 -1.02 6.57
C MET A 1 -16.09 -1.50 6.84
N ALA A 2 -15.61 -2.56 6.17
CA ALA A 2 -14.36 -3.24 6.52
C ALA A 2 -13.10 -2.35 6.50
N ASN A 3 -13.11 -1.25 5.74
CA ASN A 3 -11.91 -0.44 5.52
C ASN A 3 -11.93 0.93 6.22
N VAL A 4 -12.97 1.26 7.00
CA VAL A 4 -13.14 2.63 7.54
C VAL A 4 -12.01 3.03 8.51
N ASP A 5 -11.43 2.03 9.17
CA ASP A 5 -10.40 2.20 10.20
C ASP A 5 -8.97 2.09 9.66
N ALA A 6 -8.81 1.75 8.38
CA ALA A 6 -7.50 1.64 7.74
C ALA A 6 -6.90 3.03 7.47
N ARG A 7 -5.64 3.19 7.88
CA ARG A 7 -4.85 4.41 7.72
C ARG A 7 -3.49 4.06 7.15
N LEU A 8 -3.05 4.90 6.22
CA LEU A 8 -1.74 4.79 5.61
C LEU A 8 -1.14 6.18 5.48
N ALA A 9 0.08 6.36 5.97
CA ALA A 9 0.91 7.51 5.65
C ALA A 9 2.15 7.01 4.92
N ILE A 10 2.40 7.52 3.72
CA ILE A 10 3.57 7.21 2.89
C ILE A 10 4.49 8.44 2.80
N PHE A 11 5.80 8.20 2.76
CA PHE A 11 6.83 9.22 2.87
C PHE A 11 7.93 8.99 1.84
N THR A 12 8.46 10.10 1.30
CA THR A 12 9.53 10.05 0.29
C THR A 12 10.92 9.84 0.88
N GLY A 13 11.11 10.15 2.16
CA GLY A 13 12.36 9.90 2.87
C GLY A 13 12.28 8.66 3.77
N SER A 14 13.44 8.20 4.23
CA SER A 14 13.52 7.26 5.36
C SER A 14 13.08 7.95 6.65
N ASP A 15 12.78 7.13 7.66
CA ASP A 15 12.43 7.52 9.02
C ASP A 15 11.25 8.51 9.08
N PHE A 16 10.31 8.34 8.13
CA PHE A 16 9.08 9.12 8.01
C PHE A 16 9.30 10.61 7.69
N ASN A 17 10.35 10.91 6.91
CA ASN A 17 10.71 12.28 6.51
C ASN A 17 10.26 12.61 5.07
N GLY A 18 10.36 13.90 4.72
CA GLY A 18 10.10 14.40 3.37
C GLY A 18 8.61 14.59 3.06
N ARG A 19 8.26 14.48 1.77
CA ARG A 19 6.88 14.67 1.32
C ARG A 19 6.02 13.51 1.81
N ARG A 20 4.85 13.84 2.35
CA ARG A 20 3.90 12.89 2.93
C ARG A 20 2.57 12.90 2.21
N VAL A 21 2.05 11.71 1.88
CA VAL A 21 0.64 11.51 1.48
C VAL A 21 -0.04 10.64 2.54
N GLN A 22 -1.26 11.01 2.92
CA GLN A 22 -2.00 10.34 3.99
C GLN A 22 -3.40 9.92 3.52
N PHE A 23 -3.68 8.62 3.62
CA PHE A 23 -5.00 8.02 3.47
C PHE A 23 -5.56 7.78 4.87
N ARG A 24 -6.64 8.49 5.21
CA ARG A 24 -7.20 8.48 6.58
C ARG A 24 -8.37 7.53 6.76
N ARG A 25 -9.02 7.13 5.66
CA ARG A 25 -10.25 6.34 5.67
C ARG A 25 -10.33 5.52 4.39
N GLY A 26 -10.72 4.26 4.53
CA GLY A 26 -11.06 3.40 3.41
C GLY A 26 -9.87 2.63 2.85
N GLY A 27 -10.21 1.61 2.06
CA GLY A 27 -9.25 0.85 1.29
C GLY A 27 -9.01 1.60 -0.01
N VAL A 28 -7.77 1.61 -0.47
CA VAL A 28 -7.38 2.30 -1.69
C VAL A 28 -6.53 1.38 -2.55
N ALA A 29 -6.78 1.38 -3.85
CA ALA A 29 -5.94 0.72 -4.83
C ALA A 29 -5.49 1.77 -5.85
N ILE A 30 -4.20 2.12 -5.80
CA ILE A 30 -3.59 3.09 -6.71
C ILE A 30 -2.92 2.29 -7.82
N ARG A 31 -3.50 2.31 -9.02
CA ARG A 31 -2.99 1.55 -10.17
C ARG A 31 -1.70 2.12 -10.72
N ASP A 32 -1.51 3.43 -10.60
CA ASP A 32 -0.30 4.14 -11.01
C ASP A 32 -0.04 5.27 -10.01
N MET A 33 1.11 5.21 -9.35
CA MET A 33 1.54 6.20 -8.36
C MET A 33 1.83 7.58 -8.96
N GLU A 34 1.95 7.70 -10.29
CA GLU A 34 1.99 8.99 -10.97
C GLU A 34 0.72 9.82 -10.75
N ALA A 35 -0.43 9.16 -10.55
CA ALA A 35 -1.71 9.82 -10.25
C ALA A 35 -1.66 10.69 -8.98
N ILE A 36 -0.73 10.39 -8.06
CA ILE A 36 -0.48 11.16 -6.83
C ILE A 36 0.93 11.75 -6.79
N ARG A 37 1.62 11.80 -7.93
CA ARG A 37 3.01 12.29 -8.11
C ARG A 37 4.00 11.60 -7.16
N PHE A 38 3.84 10.31 -6.91
CA PHE A 38 4.60 9.56 -5.90
C PHE A 38 5.24 8.27 -6.49
N ASN A 39 5.32 8.19 -7.82
CA ASN A 39 5.90 7.04 -8.51
C ASN A 39 7.39 6.93 -8.19
N ASN A 40 7.83 5.74 -7.76
CA ASN A 40 9.23 5.46 -7.43
C ASN A 40 9.82 6.40 -6.36
N ASP A 41 8.97 7.00 -5.53
CA ASP A 41 9.43 7.93 -4.48
C ASP A 41 9.26 7.35 -3.07
N LEU A 42 8.54 6.24 -2.89
CA LEU A 42 8.22 5.69 -1.57
C LEU A 42 9.45 5.06 -0.89
N SER A 43 9.85 5.63 0.25
CA SER A 43 10.96 5.15 1.08
C SER A 43 10.54 4.67 2.47
N SER A 44 9.47 5.21 3.06
CA SER A 44 8.96 4.76 4.37
C SER A 44 7.45 4.93 4.51
N PHE A 45 6.82 4.19 5.43
CA PHE A 45 5.38 4.29 5.67
C PHE A 45 4.96 3.94 7.10
N ARG A 46 3.79 4.47 7.49
CA ARG A 46 3.06 4.06 8.70
C ARG A 46 1.73 3.44 8.28
N LEU A 47 1.51 2.20 8.69
CA LEU A 47 0.31 1.43 8.41
C LEU A 47 -0.41 1.14 9.71
N GLU A 48 -1.69 1.52 9.78
CA GLU A 48 -2.46 1.44 11.01
C GLU A 48 -3.91 1.06 10.72
N ASN A 49 -4.46 0.15 11.52
CA ASN A 49 -5.89 0.00 11.68
C ASN A 49 -6.24 0.37 13.12
N VAL A 50 -7.03 1.43 13.29
CA VAL A 50 -7.32 2.00 14.62
C VAL A 50 -8.29 1.16 15.45
N SER A 51 -9.03 0.26 14.82
CA SER A 51 -9.99 -0.63 15.49
C SER A 51 -9.38 -1.97 15.89
N ASP A 52 -8.56 -2.55 14.99
CA ASP A 52 -7.96 -3.87 15.16
C ASP A 52 -6.64 -3.92 14.40
N SER A 53 -5.55 -3.90 15.15
CA SER A 53 -4.20 -3.83 14.60
C SER A 53 -3.84 -5.03 13.72
N SER A 54 -4.54 -6.16 13.82
CA SER A 54 -4.29 -7.37 13.02
C SER A 54 -4.98 -7.35 11.65
N ARG A 55 -6.00 -6.50 11.48
CA ARG A 55 -6.90 -6.48 10.31
C ARG A 55 -6.55 -5.39 9.32
N ILE A 56 -5.36 -5.49 8.73
CA ILE A 56 -4.95 -4.59 7.64
C ILE A 56 -3.93 -5.28 6.74
N THR A 57 -4.00 -5.00 5.44
CA THR A 57 -3.02 -5.44 4.46
C THR A 57 -2.65 -4.27 3.57
N LEU A 58 -1.35 -4.03 3.43
CA LEU A 58 -0.77 -3.18 2.42
C LEU A 58 0.06 -4.05 1.46
N ILE A 59 -0.14 -3.87 0.17
CA ILE A 59 0.67 -4.49 -0.87
C ILE A 59 1.31 -3.36 -1.69
N LEU A 60 2.62 -3.40 -1.81
CA LEU A 60 3.40 -2.49 -2.65
C LEU A 60 3.88 -3.26 -3.88
N PHE A 61 3.80 -2.64 -5.06
CA PHE A 61 4.20 -3.24 -6.32
C PHE A 61 5.21 -2.35 -7.03
N ALA A 62 6.22 -2.98 -7.64
CA ALA A 62 7.32 -2.31 -8.33
C ALA A 62 6.97 -1.90 -9.77
N SER A 63 5.72 -2.13 -10.18
CA SER A 63 5.23 -1.75 -11.50
C SER A 63 3.78 -1.29 -11.39
N PRO A 64 3.30 -0.47 -12.34
CA PRO A 64 1.89 -0.10 -12.42
C PRO A 64 0.98 -1.34 -12.55
N GLU A 65 -0.32 -1.13 -12.35
CA GLU A 65 -1.37 -2.13 -12.56
C GLU A 65 -1.23 -3.39 -11.68
N PHE A 66 -0.62 -3.26 -10.50
CA PHE A 66 -0.41 -4.33 -9.52
C PHE A 66 0.47 -5.48 -10.05
N ARG A 67 1.54 -5.12 -10.77
CA ARG A 67 2.48 -6.06 -11.41
C ARG A 67 3.90 -5.95 -10.83
N GLY A 68 4.77 -6.84 -11.32
CA GLY A 68 6.19 -6.84 -10.97
C GLY A 68 6.49 -7.43 -9.59
N LYS A 69 7.67 -7.10 -9.07
CA LYS A 69 8.08 -7.42 -7.68
C LYS A 69 7.09 -6.78 -6.72
N PHE A 70 6.78 -7.45 -5.61
CA PHE A 70 5.85 -6.92 -4.63
C PHE A 70 6.28 -7.25 -3.20
N LEU A 71 5.82 -6.42 -2.27
CA LEU A 71 5.93 -6.64 -0.83
C LEU A 71 4.55 -6.63 -0.20
N VAL A 72 4.34 -7.51 0.78
CA VAL A 72 3.10 -7.63 1.52
C VAL A 72 3.37 -7.32 2.98
N PHE A 73 2.60 -6.38 3.53
CA PHE A 73 2.62 -6.01 4.93
C PHE A 73 1.24 -6.30 5.54
N ARG A 74 1.21 -7.15 6.55
CA ARG A 74 -0.01 -7.53 7.26
C ARG A 74 0.06 -7.06 8.71
N GLY A 75 -1.04 -6.50 9.19
CA GLY A 75 -1.09 -5.89 10.51
C GLY A 75 -0.46 -4.50 10.55
N SER A 76 -0.83 -3.74 11.57
CA SER A 76 -0.36 -2.38 11.81
C SER A 76 1.13 -2.40 12.12
N GLN A 77 1.89 -1.61 11.38
CA GLN A 77 3.34 -1.55 11.49
C GLN A 77 3.88 -0.29 10.85
N ASN A 78 5.05 0.12 11.31
CA ASN A 78 5.79 1.23 10.74
C ASN A 78 7.07 0.68 10.12
N VAL A 79 7.29 1.03 8.85
CA VAL A 79 8.52 0.69 8.14
C VAL A 79 9.26 1.99 7.88
N GLY A 80 10.33 2.22 8.66
CA GLY A 80 11.14 3.42 8.58
C GLY A 80 12.06 3.46 7.35
N ASN A 81 12.40 2.32 6.76
CA ASN A 81 13.25 2.29 5.56
C ASN A 81 12.93 1.04 4.72
N LEU A 82 12.38 1.26 3.52
CA LEU A 82 12.11 0.20 2.54
C LEU A 82 13.38 -0.33 1.87
N GLY A 83 14.50 0.38 1.96
CA GLY A 83 15.82 -0.11 1.56
C GLY A 83 16.22 -1.38 2.32
N ASN A 84 15.77 -1.54 3.56
CA ASN A 84 15.99 -2.77 4.34
C ASN A 84 15.23 -3.99 3.78
N ARG A 85 14.40 -3.80 2.75
CA ARG A 85 13.62 -4.82 2.04
C ARG A 85 13.94 -4.84 0.54
N ASP A 86 15.02 -4.17 0.12
CA ASP A 86 15.39 -3.97 -1.28
C ASP A 86 14.22 -3.42 -2.12
N PHE A 87 13.50 -2.44 -1.59
CA PHE A 87 12.28 -1.89 -2.21
C PHE A 87 12.18 -0.37 -2.06
N ASN A 88 13.32 0.30 -1.85
CA ASN A 88 13.36 1.74 -1.71
C ASN A 88 13.12 2.40 -3.06
N ASN A 89 12.22 3.38 -3.14
CA ASN A 89 11.96 4.11 -4.39
C ASN A 89 11.50 3.22 -5.54
N ASP A 90 10.94 2.05 -5.25
CA ASP A 90 10.49 1.10 -6.27
C ASP A 90 8.97 1.11 -6.46
N THR A 91 8.19 1.69 -5.55
CA THR A 91 6.73 1.53 -5.58
C THR A 91 6.10 2.34 -6.73
N SER A 92 5.45 1.64 -7.67
CA SER A 92 4.69 2.24 -8.77
C SER A 92 3.19 1.96 -8.72
N SER A 93 2.74 0.99 -7.92
CA SER A 93 1.33 0.80 -7.58
C SER A 93 1.15 0.21 -6.19
N LEU A 94 -0.01 0.39 -5.56
CA LEU A 94 -0.27 -0.14 -4.22
C LEU A 94 -1.73 -0.48 -3.97
N ILE A 95 -1.96 -1.39 -3.02
CA ILE A 95 -3.29 -1.74 -2.51
C ILE A 95 -3.26 -1.71 -0.99
N LEU A 96 -4.21 -0.98 -0.40
CA LEU A 96 -4.50 -0.92 1.02
C LEU A 96 -5.91 -1.45 1.28
N VAL A 97 -6.04 -2.38 2.21
CA VAL A 97 -7.34 -2.88 2.71
C VAL A 97 -7.33 -3.03 4.23
N GLY A 98 -8.43 -2.67 4.89
CA GLY A 98 -8.71 -2.87 6.32
C GLY A 98 -9.13 -4.30 6.67
N ARG A 99 -8.53 -5.29 5.99
CA ARG A 99 -8.67 -6.71 6.32
C ARG A 99 -7.39 -7.45 5.98
N ARG A 100 -7.24 -8.64 6.56
CA ARG A 100 -6.12 -9.51 6.26
C ARG A 100 -6.39 -10.30 4.98
N LEU A 101 -5.63 -10.04 3.92
CA LEU A 101 -5.72 -10.82 2.68
C LEU A 101 -4.93 -12.12 2.80
N THR A 102 -5.48 -13.21 2.29
CA THR A 102 -4.80 -14.50 2.17
C THR A 102 -3.82 -14.50 1.01
N ASP A 103 -2.86 -15.43 1.01
CA ASP A 103 -1.90 -15.55 -0.10
C ASP A 103 -2.61 -15.83 -1.44
N ASN A 104 -3.66 -16.67 -1.42
CA ASN A 104 -4.49 -16.93 -2.61
C ASN A 104 -5.16 -15.66 -3.16
N GLN A 105 -5.65 -14.78 -2.29
CA GLN A 105 -6.25 -13.50 -2.71
C GLN A 105 -5.19 -12.58 -3.32
N ILE A 106 -4.00 -12.53 -2.74
CA ILE A 106 -2.88 -11.74 -3.26
C ILE A 106 -2.42 -12.28 -4.62
N ASP A 107 -2.34 -13.60 -4.77
CA ASP A 107 -2.02 -14.23 -6.03
C ASP A 107 -3.07 -13.96 -7.12
N GLN A 108 -4.35 -13.96 -6.76
CA GLN A 108 -5.41 -13.59 -7.69
C GLN A 108 -5.27 -12.14 -8.15
N ILE A 109 -5.02 -11.21 -7.23
CA ILE A 109 -4.76 -9.79 -7.56
C ILE A 109 -3.57 -9.70 -8.51
N ARG A 110 -2.44 -10.35 -8.18
CA ARG A 110 -1.22 -10.32 -8.99
C ARG A 110 -1.43 -10.90 -10.39
N ARG A 111 -2.24 -11.95 -10.54
CA ARG A 111 -2.54 -12.58 -11.83
C ARG A 111 -3.49 -11.73 -12.67
N THR A 112 -4.53 -11.18 -12.05
CA THR A 112 -5.63 -10.50 -12.76
C THR A 112 -5.45 -8.99 -12.88
N GLY A 113 -4.59 -8.37 -12.06
CA GLY A 113 -4.54 -6.91 -11.92
C GLY A 113 -5.84 -6.30 -11.39
N THR A 114 -6.70 -7.11 -10.76
CA THR A 114 -8.00 -6.68 -10.24
C THR A 114 -7.92 -6.52 -8.73
N PRO A 115 -8.09 -5.29 -8.20
CA PRO A 115 -8.06 -5.05 -6.76
C PRO A 115 -9.35 -5.56 -6.10
N PRO A 116 -9.40 -5.65 -4.76
CA PRO A 116 -10.62 -6.00 -4.03
C PRO A 116 -11.78 -5.02 -4.33
N ASN A 117 -13.02 -5.52 -4.38
CA ASN A 117 -14.20 -4.72 -4.75
C ASN A 117 -14.58 -3.63 -3.73
N ASP A 118 -14.04 -3.70 -2.52
CA ASP A 118 -14.36 -2.83 -1.39
C ASP A 118 -13.40 -1.63 -1.23
N VAL A 119 -12.65 -1.28 -2.28
CA VAL A 119 -11.65 -0.21 -2.28
C VAL A 119 -11.93 0.86 -3.32
N VAL A 120 -11.48 2.09 -3.03
CA VAL A 120 -11.44 3.16 -4.01
C VAL A 120 -10.28 2.91 -4.97
N VAL A 121 -10.55 2.89 -6.27
CA VAL A 121 -9.53 2.72 -7.31
C VAL A 121 -9.11 4.08 -7.85
N ILE A 122 -7.82 4.41 -7.71
CA ILE A 122 -7.21 5.61 -8.28
C ILE A 122 -6.42 5.20 -9.52
N ARG A 123 -6.64 5.95 -10.61
CA ARG A 123 -6.04 5.74 -11.93
C ARG A 123 -5.49 7.09 -12.41
N ARG A 124 -4.53 7.06 -13.33
CA ARG A 124 -4.09 8.27 -14.04
C ARG A 124 -5.16 8.71 -15.06
#